data_AF-A0AAJ3HRG8-F1
#
_entry.id   AF-A0AAJ3HRG8-F1
#
_cell.length_a   1.000
_cell.length_b   1.000
_cell.length_c   1.000
_cell.angle_alpha   90.00
_cell.angle_beta   90.00
_cell.angle_gamma   90.00
#
_symmetry.space_group_name_H-M   'P 1'
#
loop_
_entity.id
_entity.type
_entity.pdbx_description
1 polymer ?
#
loop_
_entity_poly.entity_id
_entity_poly.type
_entity_poly.pdbx_seq_one_letter_code
_entity_poly.pdbx_strand_id
1 'polypeptide(L)'
;MVWNTTWGTGNTTVDSNGFIKRASPIIDINPDGTFTTNDESEGATVTRISQGQYIIDGVLGFNADAGWGGVDGGIEIPLDVNKQPLIWVNSKINSDGSILVKTYHRTHPDAPSFANNEIDGFKNGDPIDIPAGRFISVRVQMPEQSIYNVRMREMEEAQKAEEERRQKEEEENQDTNKTPEIDN
;
A
#
# COMPACT_ATOMS: atom_id res chain seq x y z
N MET A 1 1.14 -32.89 -0.85
CA MET A 1 1.34 -31.92 0.25
C MET A 1 0.39 -30.76 0.00
N VAL A 2 -0.47 -30.41 0.96
CA VAL A 2 -1.35 -29.22 0.87
C VAL A 2 -0.58 -28.08 1.53
N TRP A 3 -0.26 -27.04 0.77
CA TRP A 3 0.38 -25.84 1.30
C TRP A 3 -0.68 -24.99 2.00
N ASN A 4 -0.51 -24.75 3.30
CA ASN A 4 -1.32 -23.78 4.03
C ASN A 4 -0.59 -22.44 4.05
N THR A 5 -1.20 -21.40 3.46
CA THR A 5 -0.70 -20.03 3.56
C THR A 5 -0.90 -19.51 4.98
N THR A 6 0.18 -19.18 5.67
CA THR A 6 0.15 -18.54 6.99
C THR A 6 0.01 -17.03 6.84
N TRP A 7 -1.06 -16.49 7.42
CA TRP A 7 -1.30 -15.05 7.49
C TRP A 7 -0.87 -14.52 8.85
N GLY A 8 -0.14 -13.40 8.86
CA GLY A 8 0.38 -12.76 10.05
C GLY A 8 0.67 -11.28 9.83
N THR A 9 1.21 -10.61 10.85
CA THR A 9 1.46 -9.15 10.82
C THR A 9 2.43 -8.70 9.73
N GLY A 10 3.25 -9.61 9.19
CA GLY A 10 4.19 -9.29 8.11
C GLY A 10 3.61 -9.31 6.69
N ASN A 11 2.42 -9.90 6.48
CA ASN A 11 1.80 -10.02 5.14
C ASN A 11 0.30 -9.66 5.12
N THR A 12 -0.20 -9.09 6.22
CA THR A 12 -1.57 -8.61 6.34
C THR A 12 -1.63 -7.21 6.95
N THR A 13 -2.66 -6.47 6.58
CA THR A 13 -3.05 -5.19 7.19
C THR A 13 -4.52 -5.28 7.60
N VAL A 14 -4.91 -4.48 8.59
CA VAL A 14 -6.30 -4.41 9.05
C VAL A 14 -6.90 -3.12 8.54
N ASP A 15 -8.02 -3.19 7.83
CA ASP A 15 -8.72 -1.99 7.37
C ASP A 15 -9.44 -1.26 8.50
N SER A 16 -9.98 -0.08 8.20
CA SER A 16 -10.70 0.77 9.18
C SER A 16 -11.98 0.13 9.76
N ASN A 17 -12.45 -0.98 9.18
CA ASN A 17 -13.59 -1.76 9.66
C ASN A 17 -13.17 -3.04 10.41
N GLY A 18 -11.87 -3.28 10.60
CA GLY A 18 -11.36 -4.44 11.31
C GLY A 18 -11.19 -5.70 10.46
N PHE A 19 -11.30 -5.62 9.12
CA PHE A 19 -11.07 -6.76 8.25
C PHE A 19 -9.57 -6.94 7.98
N ILE A 20 -9.08 -8.16 8.18
CA ILE A 20 -7.73 -8.57 7.78
C ILE A 20 -7.70 -8.70 6.27
N LYS A 21 -6.75 -8.03 5.64
CA LYS A 21 -6.53 -8.04 4.20
C LYS A 21 -5.04 -8.19 3.92
N ARG A 22 -4.67 -8.66 2.73
CA ARG A 22 -3.25 -8.79 2.33
C ARG A 22 -2.56 -7.44 2.38
N ALA A 23 -1.36 -7.35 2.97
CA ALA A 23 -0.60 -6.11 2.97
C ALA A 23 -0.47 -5.52 1.56
N SER A 24 -0.50 -4.19 1.48
CA SER A 24 -0.34 -3.47 0.21
C SER A 24 0.64 -2.31 0.40
N PRO A 25 1.43 -1.95 -0.63
CA PRO A 25 2.22 -0.72 -0.63
C PRO A 25 1.33 0.51 -0.45
N ILE A 26 1.59 1.30 0.59
CA ILE A 26 0.81 2.49 0.96
C ILE A 26 1.74 3.68 1.14
N ILE A 27 1.33 4.81 0.58
CA ILE A 27 1.98 6.10 0.75
C ILE A 27 0.97 7.09 1.33
N ASP A 28 1.23 7.58 2.53
CA ASP A 28 0.41 8.64 3.14
C ASP A 28 1.04 10.00 2.85
N ILE A 29 0.24 10.94 2.34
CA ILE A 29 0.69 12.25 1.88
C ILE A 29 0.07 13.34 2.77
N ASN A 30 0.92 14.21 3.31
CA ASN A 30 0.53 15.34 4.16
C ASN A 30 0.40 16.63 3.34
N PRO A 31 -0.24 17.68 3.90
CA PRO A 31 -0.55 18.92 3.19
C PRO A 31 0.65 19.62 2.54
N ASP A 32 1.79 19.61 3.24
CA ASP A 32 3.03 20.26 2.83
C ASP A 32 3.85 19.44 1.81
N GLY A 33 3.40 18.22 1.48
CA GLY A 33 4.10 17.28 0.62
C GLY A 33 5.04 16.35 1.36
N THR A 34 5.17 16.45 2.69
CA THR A 34 5.79 15.37 3.47
C THR A 34 4.95 14.11 3.36
N PHE A 35 5.59 12.95 3.50
CA PHE A 35 4.92 11.67 3.28
C PHE A 35 5.54 10.58 4.14
N THR A 36 4.82 9.47 4.28
CA THR A 36 5.30 8.25 4.91
C THR A 36 5.02 7.04 4.03
N THR A 37 5.97 6.11 3.99
CA THR A 37 5.87 4.83 3.28
C THR A 37 5.85 3.69 4.29
N ASN A 38 5.16 2.60 3.97
CA ASN A 38 5.39 1.31 4.64
C ASN A 38 6.56 0.55 4.00
N ASP A 39 6.96 -0.57 4.61
CA ASP A 39 8.02 -1.45 4.08
C ASP A 39 7.81 -1.79 2.59
N GLU A 40 6.57 -2.09 2.18
CA GLU A 40 6.29 -2.54 0.81
C GLU A 40 6.43 -1.41 -0.22
N SER A 41 6.27 -0.15 0.17
CA SER A 41 6.42 1.03 -0.68
C SER A 41 7.76 1.74 -0.52
N GLU A 42 8.73 1.09 0.14
CA GLU A 42 10.08 1.63 0.30
C GLU A 42 10.70 1.97 -1.06
N GLY A 43 11.28 3.17 -1.15
CA GLY A 43 11.87 3.71 -2.38
C GLY A 43 10.91 4.57 -3.21
N ALA A 44 9.61 4.57 -2.91
CA ALA A 44 8.70 5.55 -3.48
C ALA A 44 8.91 6.93 -2.85
N THR A 45 8.65 7.99 -3.61
CA THR A 45 8.80 9.37 -3.14
C THR A 45 7.62 10.23 -3.53
N VAL A 46 7.39 11.31 -2.77
CA VAL A 46 6.34 12.29 -3.08
C VAL A 46 6.94 13.69 -3.18
N THR A 47 6.53 14.41 -4.22
CA THR A 47 6.89 15.81 -4.44
C THR A 47 5.63 16.67 -4.57
N ARG A 48 5.46 17.65 -3.70
CA ARG A 48 4.44 18.69 -3.87
C ARG A 48 4.92 19.73 -4.89
N ILE A 49 4.27 19.77 -6.06
CA ILE A 49 4.68 20.64 -7.17
C ILE A 49 3.95 21.98 -7.19
N SER A 50 2.74 22.04 -6.63
CA SER A 50 1.94 23.27 -6.46
C SER A 50 0.82 23.02 -5.47
N GLN A 51 0.05 24.06 -5.16
CA GLN A 51 -1.11 23.94 -4.27
C GLN A 51 -2.09 22.87 -4.77
N GLY A 52 -2.33 21.88 -3.92
CA GLY A 52 -3.18 20.74 -4.19
C GLY A 52 -2.68 19.83 -5.29
N GLN A 53 -1.38 19.78 -5.58
CA GLN A 53 -0.80 18.88 -6.58
C GLN A 53 0.44 18.18 -6.06
N TYR A 54 0.40 16.85 -6.06
CA TYR A 54 1.42 15.96 -5.54
C TYR A 54 1.77 14.91 -6.60
N ILE A 55 3.07 14.70 -6.85
CA ILE A 55 3.56 13.64 -7.73
C ILE A 55 4.14 12.53 -6.86
N ILE A 56 3.74 11.29 -7.14
CA ILE A 56 4.31 10.09 -6.56
C ILE A 56 5.21 9.43 -7.61
N ASP A 57 6.48 9.23 -7.27
CA ASP A 57 7.50 8.59 -8.11
C ASP A 57 7.99 7.26 -7.51
N GLY A 58 8.60 6.42 -8.35
CA GLY A 58 9.09 5.10 -7.94
C GLY A 58 8.02 4.00 -7.93
N VAL A 59 6.88 4.27 -8.56
CA VAL A 59 5.69 3.39 -8.60
C VAL A 59 5.23 3.12 -10.04
N LEU A 60 4.39 2.11 -10.22
CA LEU A 60 3.79 1.69 -11.50
C LEU A 60 2.28 1.94 -11.54
N GLY A 61 1.84 3.08 -11.01
CA GLY A 61 0.43 3.43 -10.87
C GLY A 61 -0.21 2.90 -9.59
N PHE A 62 -1.54 2.87 -9.56
CA PHE A 62 -2.30 2.35 -8.42
C PHE A 62 -2.10 0.85 -8.26
N ASN A 63 -2.27 0.37 -7.03
CA ASN A 63 -2.27 -1.06 -6.76
C ASN A 63 -3.33 -1.77 -7.61
N ALA A 64 -2.93 -2.86 -8.28
CA ALA A 64 -3.81 -3.62 -9.18
C ALA A 64 -4.83 -4.51 -8.45
N ASP A 65 -4.70 -4.66 -7.12
CA ASP A 65 -5.63 -5.46 -6.32
C ASP A 65 -6.97 -4.72 -6.13
N ALA A 66 -8.00 -5.23 -6.83
CA ALA A 66 -9.37 -4.72 -6.76
C ALA A 66 -9.97 -4.78 -5.34
N GLY A 67 -9.43 -5.60 -4.43
CA GLY A 67 -9.88 -5.71 -3.03
C GLY A 67 -9.57 -4.47 -2.17
N TRP A 68 -8.74 -3.55 -2.68
CA TRP A 68 -8.23 -2.41 -1.92
C TRP A 68 -8.71 -1.04 -2.41
N GLY A 69 -9.10 -0.90 -3.67
CA GLY A 69 -9.50 0.40 -4.24
C GLY A 69 -10.55 0.33 -5.36
N GLY A 70 -11.10 -0.86 -5.65
CA GLY A 70 -11.95 -1.03 -6.83
C GLY A 70 -11.23 -0.66 -8.14
N VAL A 71 -12.01 -0.36 -9.19
CA VAL A 71 -11.49 -0.01 -10.52
C VAL A 71 -10.86 1.38 -10.60
N ASP A 72 -11.13 2.24 -9.62
CA ASP A 72 -10.80 3.67 -9.64
C ASP A 72 -9.52 4.04 -8.87
N GLY A 73 -8.83 3.03 -8.29
CA GLY A 73 -7.57 3.20 -7.56
C GLY A 73 -7.76 3.42 -6.06
N GLY A 74 -6.84 2.88 -5.26
CA GLY A 74 -6.92 2.89 -3.79
C GLY A 74 -6.46 4.20 -3.17
N ILE A 75 -7.21 5.30 -3.39
CA ILE A 75 -7.00 6.56 -2.67
C ILE A 75 -8.06 6.70 -1.57
N GLU A 76 -7.62 6.82 -0.32
CA GLU A 76 -8.46 7.18 0.81
C GLU A 76 -8.32 8.69 1.11
N ILE A 77 -9.45 9.39 1.21
CA ILE A 77 -9.52 10.84 1.38
C ILE A 77 -10.03 11.20 2.78
N PRO A 78 -9.62 12.35 3.34
CA PRO A 78 -10.00 12.73 4.68
C PRO A 78 -11.49 13.07 4.79
N LEU A 79 -12.13 12.50 5.81
CA LEU A 79 -13.54 12.73 6.16
C LEU A 79 -13.66 13.59 7.42
N ASP A 80 -14.68 14.42 7.50
CA ASP A 80 -15.04 15.14 8.72
C ASP A 80 -15.69 14.21 9.78
N VAL A 81 -16.10 14.78 10.91
CA VAL A 81 -16.77 14.04 12.00
C VAL A 81 -18.15 13.47 11.59
N ASN A 82 -18.77 14.03 10.55
CA ASN A 82 -20.05 13.60 9.98
C ASN A 82 -19.88 12.62 8.80
N LYS A 83 -18.65 12.13 8.56
CA LYS A 83 -18.27 11.27 7.43
C LYS A 83 -18.45 11.93 6.07
N GLN A 84 -18.38 13.26 6.02
CA GLN A 84 -18.41 14.04 4.79
C GLN A 84 -16.97 14.25 4.27
N PRO A 85 -16.70 14.00 2.98
CA PRO A 85 -15.35 14.20 2.44
C PRO A 85 -14.95 15.67 2.40
N LEU A 86 -13.74 15.98 2.85
CA LEU A 86 -13.25 17.36 2.95
C LEU A 86 -12.68 17.90 1.64
N ILE A 87 -12.32 17.01 0.71
CA ILE A 87 -11.71 17.35 -0.58
C ILE A 87 -12.28 16.48 -1.69
N TRP A 88 -12.20 16.98 -2.92
CA TRP A 88 -12.23 16.16 -4.13
C TRP A 88 -10.82 15.72 -4.48
N VAL A 89 -10.69 14.56 -5.09
CA VAL A 89 -9.44 14.07 -5.63
C VAL A 89 -9.61 13.73 -7.11
N ASN A 90 -8.64 14.14 -7.91
CA ASN A 90 -8.44 13.68 -9.28
C ASN A 90 -7.03 13.13 -9.40
N SER A 91 -6.87 12.00 -10.07
CA SER A 91 -5.56 11.39 -10.27
C SER A 91 -5.30 11.08 -11.74
N LYS A 92 -4.02 11.06 -12.09
CA LYS A 92 -3.56 10.68 -13.42
C LYS A 92 -2.27 9.87 -13.30
N ILE A 93 -2.23 8.72 -13.95
CA ILE A 93 -1.01 7.93 -14.10
C ILE A 93 -0.26 8.44 -15.34
N ASN A 94 1.03 8.75 -15.16
CA ASN A 94 1.91 9.14 -16.24
C ASN A 94 2.49 7.91 -16.95
N SER A 95 3.12 8.12 -18.12
CA SER A 95 3.65 7.02 -18.94
C SER A 95 4.77 6.22 -18.27
N ASP A 96 5.47 6.82 -17.30
CA ASP A 96 6.51 6.18 -16.49
C ASP A 96 5.97 5.46 -15.26
N GLY A 97 4.64 5.49 -15.03
CA GLY A 97 4.00 4.89 -13.87
C GLY A 97 3.83 5.85 -12.67
N SER A 98 4.45 7.04 -12.70
CA SER A 98 4.26 8.05 -11.65
C SER A 98 2.79 8.49 -11.57
N ILE A 99 2.35 8.88 -10.38
CA ILE A 99 0.95 9.26 -10.13
C ILE A 99 0.89 10.74 -9.79
N LEU A 100 0.21 11.53 -10.61
CA LEU A 100 -0.17 12.89 -10.28
C LEU A 100 -1.50 12.86 -9.53
N VAL A 101 -1.48 13.30 -8.27
CA VAL A 101 -2.66 13.47 -7.42
C VAL A 101 -2.99 14.95 -7.31
N LYS A 102 -4.24 15.31 -7.59
CA LYS A 102 -4.76 16.66 -7.46
C LYS A 102 -5.91 16.72 -6.47
N THR A 103 -5.87 17.69 -5.58
CA THR A 103 -6.87 17.89 -4.53
C THR A 103 -7.60 19.22 -4.73
N TYR A 104 -8.90 19.22 -4.49
CA TYR A 104 -9.75 20.40 -4.65
C TYR A 104 -10.68 20.57 -3.46
N HIS A 105 -11.02 21.80 -3.16
CA HIS A 105 -11.92 22.13 -2.06
C HIS A 105 -13.31 21.55 -2.31
N ARG A 106 -13.90 20.92 -1.29
CA ARG A 106 -15.22 20.30 -1.37
C ARG A 106 -16.16 20.89 -0.33
N THR A 107 -17.15 21.66 -0.76
CA THR A 107 -18.20 22.15 0.14
C THR A 107 -19.41 21.20 0.14
N HIS A 108 -20.20 21.27 1.21
CA HIS A 108 -21.45 20.52 1.39
C HIS A 108 -22.61 21.51 1.58
N PRO A 109 -23.20 22.04 0.50
CA PRO A 109 -24.20 23.11 0.58
C PRO A 109 -25.49 22.69 1.30
N ASP A 110 -25.79 21.39 1.30
CA ASP A 110 -26.97 20.83 1.99
C ASP A 110 -26.71 20.57 3.49
N ALA A 111 -25.48 20.80 3.97
CA ALA A 111 -25.12 20.64 5.37
C ALA A 111 -25.31 21.94 6.17
N PRO A 112 -25.53 21.87 7.49
CA PRO A 112 -25.53 23.05 8.36
C PRO A 112 -24.23 23.85 8.26
N SER A 113 -24.26 25.14 8.59
CA SER A 113 -23.10 26.04 8.49
C SER A 113 -21.84 25.58 9.25
N PHE A 114 -21.99 24.78 10.30
CA PHE A 114 -20.86 24.22 11.04
C PHE A 114 -20.23 22.97 10.39
N ALA A 115 -20.87 22.42 9.36
CA ALA A 115 -20.49 21.17 8.67
C ALA A 115 -20.44 21.32 7.14
N ASN A 116 -20.71 22.51 6.59
CA ASN A 116 -20.69 22.77 5.15
C ASN A 116 -19.27 22.81 4.54
N ASN A 117 -18.23 22.74 5.38
CA ASN A 117 -16.82 22.83 5.00
C ASN A 117 -16.52 24.09 4.17
N GLU A 118 -17.06 25.25 4.53
CA GLU A 118 -16.68 26.52 3.91
C GLU A 118 -15.33 27.02 4.43
N ILE A 119 -14.45 27.40 3.50
CA ILE A 119 -13.14 28.01 3.79
C ILE A 119 -13.06 29.36 3.09
N ASP A 120 -12.75 30.41 3.85
CA ASP A 120 -12.60 31.75 3.32
C ASP A 120 -11.59 31.79 2.15
N GLY A 121 -12.02 32.34 1.03
CA GLY A 121 -11.20 32.45 -0.18
C GLY A 121 -11.19 31.22 -1.09
N PHE A 122 -11.90 30.14 -0.75
CA PHE A 122 -12.02 28.95 -1.58
C PHE A 122 -13.47 28.66 -1.96
N LYS A 123 -13.70 28.36 -3.24
CA LYS A 123 -14.95 27.82 -3.76
C LYS A 123 -14.84 26.31 -3.94
N ASN A 124 -15.99 25.64 -3.99
CA ASN A 124 -16.04 24.24 -4.34
C ASN A 124 -15.36 24.01 -5.71
N GLY A 125 -14.41 23.08 -5.76
CA GLY A 125 -13.61 22.77 -6.95
C GLY A 125 -12.34 23.60 -7.11
N ASP A 126 -12.06 24.58 -6.23
CA ASP A 126 -10.79 25.31 -6.29
C ASP A 126 -9.62 24.42 -5.83
N PRO A 127 -8.44 24.51 -6.45
CA PRO A 127 -7.26 23.78 -6.00
C PRO A 127 -6.90 24.14 -4.56
N ILE A 128 -6.77 23.14 -3.70
CA ILE A 128 -6.39 23.32 -2.29
C ILE A 128 -5.52 22.16 -1.86
N ASP A 129 -4.54 22.42 -0.99
CA ASP A 129 -3.78 21.34 -0.36
C ASP A 129 -4.67 20.48 0.54
N ILE A 130 -4.17 19.31 0.91
CA ILE A 130 -4.82 18.41 1.87
C ILE A 130 -5.08 19.21 3.18
N PRO A 131 -6.23 19.04 3.86
CA PRO A 131 -6.53 19.77 5.09
C PRO A 131 -5.48 19.55 6.18
N ALA A 132 -5.16 20.60 6.94
CA ALA A 132 -4.18 20.52 8.02
C ALA A 132 -4.52 19.43 9.05
N GLY A 133 -3.51 18.68 9.49
CA GLY A 133 -3.68 17.57 10.44
C GLY A 133 -4.35 16.32 9.83
N ARG A 134 -4.52 16.28 8.50
CA ARG A 134 -5.02 15.13 7.75
C ARG A 134 -4.01 14.70 6.70
N PHE A 135 -4.20 13.51 6.15
CA PHE A 135 -3.43 12.98 5.04
C PHE A 135 -4.39 12.33 4.03
N ILE A 136 -3.90 12.08 2.82
CA ILE A 136 -4.50 11.10 1.90
C ILE A 136 -3.64 9.83 1.91
N SER A 137 -4.28 8.67 1.82
CA SER A 137 -3.57 7.39 1.75
C SER A 137 -3.67 6.85 0.34
N VAL A 138 -2.54 6.57 -0.31
CA VAL A 138 -2.48 6.11 -1.69
C VAL A 138 -1.86 4.73 -1.76
N ARG A 139 -2.63 3.76 -2.26
CA ARG A 139 -2.16 2.40 -2.50
C ARG A 139 -1.56 2.30 -3.89
N VAL A 140 -0.30 1.88 -3.95
CA VAL A 140 0.49 1.91 -5.17
C VAL A 140 0.91 0.51 -5.61
N GLN A 141 1.18 0.37 -6.90
CA GLN A 141 1.87 -0.80 -7.44
C GLN A 141 3.38 -0.52 -7.44
N MET A 142 4.14 -1.37 -6.78
CA MET A 142 5.60 -1.26 -6.76
C MET A 142 6.24 -2.09 -7.88
N PRO A 143 7.36 -1.64 -8.47
CA PRO A 143 8.13 -2.45 -9.40
C PRO A 143 8.62 -3.75 -8.76
N GLU A 144 8.78 -4.82 -9.54
CA GLU A 144 9.36 -6.09 -9.05
C GLU A 144 10.79 -5.92 -8.53
N GLN A 145 11.51 -4.92 -9.04
CA GLN A 145 12.86 -4.55 -8.58
C GLN A 145 12.85 -3.53 -7.42
N SER A 146 11.71 -3.31 -6.75
CA SER A 146 11.68 -2.49 -5.54
C SER A 146 12.48 -3.16 -4.42
N ILE A 147 12.94 -2.36 -3.46
CA ILE A 147 13.76 -2.81 -2.33
C ILE A 147 13.06 -3.97 -1.60
N TYR A 148 11.78 -3.80 -1.32
CA TYR A 148 10.97 -4.83 -0.66
C TYR A 148 10.82 -6.10 -1.50
N ASN A 149 10.43 -5.98 -2.77
CA ASN A 149 10.18 -7.16 -3.62
C ASN A 149 11.44 -7.99 -3.85
N VAL A 150 12.59 -7.33 -4.01
CA VAL A 150 13.89 -8.01 -4.10
C VAL A 150 14.22 -8.73 -2.78
N ARG A 151 14.10 -8.03 -1.64
CA ARG A 151 14.34 -8.61 -0.31
C ARG A 151 13.47 -9.85 -0.05
N MET A 152 12.18 -9.78 -0.39
CA MET A 152 11.26 -10.90 -0.21
C MET A 152 11.62 -12.10 -1.07
N ARG A 153 11.93 -11.87 -2.36
CA ARG A 153 12.35 -12.93 -3.27
C ARG A 153 13.65 -13.62 -2.82
N GLU A 154 14.65 -12.84 -2.38
CA GLU A 154 15.91 -13.40 -1.87
C GLU A 154 15.68 -14.24 -0.59
N MET A 155 14.79 -13.81 0.30
CA MET A 155 14.42 -14.60 1.47
C MET A 155 13.68 -15.88 1.11
N GLU A 156 12.75 -15.84 0.14
CA GLU A 156 12.03 -17.03 -0.35
C GLU A 156 12.98 -18.03 -1.00
N GLU A 157 13.93 -17.56 -1.82
CA GLU A 157 14.96 -18.39 -2.44
C GLU A 157 15.87 -19.03 -1.39
N ALA A 158 16.29 -18.28 -0.36
CA ALA A 158 17.09 -18.81 0.73
C ALA A 158 16.33 -19.85 1.57
N GLN A 159 15.05 -19.61 1.88
CA GLN A 159 14.20 -20.56 2.61
C GLN A 159 14.02 -21.85 1.82
N LYS A 160 13.74 -21.75 0.52
CA LYS A 160 13.60 -22.91 -0.35
C LYS A 160 14.89 -23.72 -0.43
N ALA A 161 16.04 -23.05 -0.58
CA ALA A 161 17.33 -23.71 -0.61
C ALA A 161 17.64 -24.44 0.72
N GLU A 162 17.28 -23.85 1.85
CA GLU A 162 17.44 -24.48 3.17
C GLU A 162 16.49 -25.67 3.36
N GLU A 163 15.25 -25.56 2.91
CA GLU A 163 14.30 -26.66 2.96
C GLU A 163 14.74 -27.84 2.07
N GLU A 164 15.24 -27.56 0.86
CA GLU A 164 15.82 -28.58 -0.03
C GLU A 164 17.07 -29.24 0.58
N ARG A 165 17.90 -28.49 1.33
CA ARG A 165 19.05 -29.05 2.06
C ARG A 165 18.60 -29.98 3.17
N ARG A 166 17.65 -29.55 4.00
CA ARG A 166 17.08 -30.35 5.09
C ARG A 166 16.42 -31.63 4.57
N GLN A 167 15.69 -31.56 3.46
CA GLN A 167 15.08 -32.75 2.84
C GLN A 167 16.15 -33.76 2.39
N LYS A 168 17.24 -33.29 1.76
CA LYS A 168 18.35 -34.16 1.34
C LYS A 168 19.05 -34.81 2.55
N GLU A 169 19.29 -34.05 3.61
CA GLU A 169 19.88 -34.57 4.86
C GLU A 169 18.96 -35.61 5.54
N GLU A 170 17.64 -35.39 5.52
CA GLU A 170 16.66 -36.33 6.06
C GLU A 170 16.58 -37.62 5.23
N GLU A 171 16.63 -37.53 3.89
CA GLU A 171 16.69 -38.69 3.00
C GLU A 171 17.97 -39.52 3.21
N GLU A 172 19.13 -38.87 3.30
CA GLU A 172 20.42 -39.56 3.53
C GLU A 172 20.46 -40.25 4.91
N ASN A 173 19.92 -39.62 5.95
CA ASN A 173 19.82 -40.21 7.29
C ASN A 173 18.80 -41.37 7.39
N GLN A 174 17.78 -41.40 6.51
CA GLN A 174 16.85 -42.53 6.44
C GLN A 174 17.45 -43.75 5.72
N ASP A 175 18.31 -43.53 4.73
CA ASP A 175 18.97 -44.63 4.01
C ASP A 175 20.12 -45.27 4.81
N THR A 176 20.85 -44.49 5.62
CA THR A 176 21.90 -45.04 6.49
C THR A 176 21.37 -45.91 7.63
N ASN A 177 20.16 -45.64 8.14
CA ASN A 177 19.48 -46.45 9.16
C ASN A 177 18.82 -47.76 8.64
N LYS A 178 18.92 -48.08 7.34
CA LYS A 178 18.31 -49.27 6.72
C LYS A 178 19.27 -50.40 6.37
N THR A 179 20.56 -50.33 6.74
CA THR A 179 21.51 -51.42 6.45
C THR A 179 21.37 -52.57 7.47
N PRO A 180 21.25 -53.85 7.04
CA PRO A 180 20.45 -54.88 7.73
C PRO A 180 21.12 -55.58 8.92
N GLU A 181 20.27 -56.10 9.82
CA GLU A 181 20.63 -57.16 10.78
C GLU A 181 21.35 -58.30 10.04
N ILE A 182 22.60 -58.53 10.43
CA ILE A 182 23.38 -59.69 9.96
C ILE A 182 22.90 -60.89 10.78
N ASP A 183 22.15 -61.76 10.10
CA ASP A 183 21.65 -63.04 10.59
C ASP A 183 22.83 -63.92 11.06
N ASN A 184 22.75 -64.45 12.28
CA ASN A 184 23.82 -65.23 12.92
C ASN A 184 23.25 -66.44 13.67
#